data_AF-A0A847BUK3-F1
#
_entry.id   AF-A0A847BUK3-F1
#
_cell.length_a   1.000
_cell.length_b   1.000
_cell.length_c   1.000
_cell.angle_alpha   90.00
_cell.angle_beta   90.00
_cell.angle_gamma   90.00
#
_symmetry.space_group_name_H-M   'P 1'
#
loop_
_entity.id
_entity.type
_entity.pdbx_description
1 polymer ?
#
loop_
_entity_poly.entity_id
_entity_poly.type
_entity_poly.pdbx_seq_one_letter_code
_entity_poly.pdbx_strand_id
1 'polypeptide(L)' 'MIKRNLVLIGAAIAVLVSTGCAIAQATSEDELGLRKTPLYQEDKTVADLSNYSTVVAGESTPIARSFENAPPMISHSVE' A
#
# COMPACT_ATOMS: atom_id res chain seq x y z
N MET A 1 -56.61 -6.52 -1.04
CA MET A 1 -55.90 -7.14 -2.18
C MET A 1 -54.70 -6.28 -2.53
N ILE A 2 -53.51 -6.73 -2.17
CA ILE A 2 -52.26 -6.04 -2.54
C ILE A 2 -52.07 -6.20 -4.05
N LYS A 3 -51.83 -5.08 -4.74
CA LYS A 3 -51.71 -5.09 -6.20
C LYS A 3 -50.33 -5.66 -6.56
N ARG A 4 -50.31 -6.75 -7.34
CA ARG A 4 -49.09 -7.49 -7.69
C ARG A 4 -48.00 -6.62 -8.34
N ASN A 5 -48.40 -5.59 -9.07
CA ASN A 5 -47.52 -4.57 -9.64
C ASN A 5 -46.88 -3.64 -8.58
N LEU A 6 -47.56 -3.34 -7.48
CA LEU A 6 -47.01 -2.55 -6.38
C LEU A 6 -45.90 -3.33 -5.64
N VAL A 7 -46.06 -4.64 -5.48
CA VAL A 7 -45.03 -5.52 -4.86
C VAL A 7 -43.80 -5.63 -5.75
N LEU A 8 -43.99 -5.78 -7.05
CA LEU A 8 -42.89 -5.87 -8.02
C LEU A 8 -42.06 -4.58 -8.07
N ILE A 9 -42.72 -3.41 -8.04
CA ILE A 9 -42.03 -2.11 -8.01
C ILE A 9 -41.27 -1.91 -6.69
N GLY A 10 -41.89 -2.27 -5.55
CA GLY A 10 -41.23 -2.20 -4.24
C GLY A 10 -39.99 -3.09 -4.15
N ALA A 11 -40.05 -4.31 -4.69
CA ALA A 11 -38.91 -5.23 -4.72
C ALA A 11 -37.78 -4.71 -5.62
N ALA A 12 -38.10 -4.14 -6.80
CA ALA A 12 -37.10 -3.58 -7.70
C ALA A 12 -36.36 -2.38 -7.09
N ILE A 13 -37.08 -1.50 -6.37
CA ILE A 13 -36.49 -0.35 -5.69
C ILE A 13 -35.60 -0.80 -4.51
N ALA A 14 -36.04 -1.79 -3.74
CA ALA A 14 -35.24 -2.34 -2.63
C ALA A 14 -33.92 -2.95 -3.12
N VAL A 15 -33.93 -3.65 -4.25
CA VAL A 15 -32.71 -4.21 -4.87
C VAL A 15 -31.77 -3.09 -5.33
N LEU A 16 -32.29 -2.05 -6.01
CA LEU A 16 -31.49 -0.91 -6.49
C LEU A 16 -30.84 -0.09 -5.36
N VAL A 17 -31.52 0.08 -4.23
CA VAL A 17 -30.97 0.82 -3.08
C VAL A 17 -29.91 0.01 -2.35
N SER A 18 -30.07 -1.32 -2.25
CA SER A 18 -29.11 -2.19 -1.58
C SER A 18 -27.75 -2.29 -2.29
N THR A 19 -27.73 -2.21 -3.63
CA THR A 19 -26.49 -2.24 -4.42
C THR A 19 -25.76 -0.89 -4.46
N GLY A 20 -26.45 0.23 -4.21
CA GLY A 20 -25.84 1.56 -4.20
C GLY A 20 -24.96 1.87 -2.98
N CYS A 21 -25.16 1.18 -1.85
CA CYS A 21 -24.42 1.46 -0.62
C CYS A 21 -23.01 0.84 -0.57
N ALA A 22 -22.69 -0.08 -1.49
CA ALA A 22 -21.44 -0.83 -1.51
C ALA A 22 -20.29 -0.14 -2.28
N ILE A 23 -20.50 1.08 -2.81
CA ILE A 23 -19.55 1.74 -3.73
C ILE A 23 -18.64 2.76 -3.02
N ALA A 24 -18.61 2.77 -1.69
CA ALA A 24 -17.54 3.47 -0.98
C ALA A 24 -16.25 2.66 -1.18
N GLN A 25 -15.49 2.97 -2.23
CA GLN A 25 -14.13 2.48 -2.42
C GLN A 25 -13.25 3.11 -1.34
N ALA A 26 -13.37 2.60 -0.11
CA ALA A 26 -12.45 2.91 0.96
C ALA A 26 -11.10 2.30 0.57
N THR A 27 -10.12 3.17 0.30
CA THR A 27 -8.72 2.79 0.17
C THR A 27 -8.31 2.02 1.43
N SER A 28 -7.72 0.84 1.30
CA SER A 28 -7.35 0.06 2.48
C SER A 28 -6.30 0.83 3.29
N GLU A 29 -6.34 0.66 4.61
CA GLU A 29 -5.42 1.36 5.52
C GLU A 29 -3.94 1.07 5.17
N ASP A 30 -3.67 -0.15 4.71
CA ASP A 30 -2.34 -0.59 4.29
C ASP A 30 -1.80 0.22 3.11
N GLU A 31 -2.66 0.75 2.24
CA GLU A 31 -2.21 1.52 1.07
C GLU A 31 -1.75 2.93 1.43
N LEU A 32 -2.23 3.49 2.55
CA LEU A 32 -1.86 4.82 3.04
C LEU A 32 -0.45 4.86 3.61
N GLY A 33 -0.01 3.77 4.24
CA GLY A 33 1.30 3.66 4.86
C GLY A 33 2.44 3.44 3.85
N LEU A 34 3.63 3.98 4.18
CA LEU A 34 4.86 3.70 3.42
C LEU A 34 5.25 2.21 3.51
N ARG A 35 4.99 1.59 4.68
CA ARG A 35 5.36 0.20 4.98
C ARG A 35 4.34 -0.84 4.52
N LYS A 36 3.25 -0.42 3.85
CA LYS A 36 2.18 -1.30 3.36
C LYS A 36 1.60 -2.23 4.43
N THR A 37 1.47 -1.70 5.65
CA THR A 37 0.91 -2.37 6.83
C THR A 37 -0.09 -1.46 7.52
N PRO A 38 -1.03 -2.01 8.31
CA PRO A 38 -2.02 -1.20 8.98
C PRO A 38 -1.35 -0.31 10.03
N LEU A 39 -1.83 0.94 10.16
CA LEU A 39 -1.24 2.00 10.99
C LEU A 39 -1.11 1.58 12.47
N TYR A 40 -2.05 0.75 12.93
CA TYR A 40 -2.06 0.26 14.32
C TYR A 40 -0.98 -0.78 14.64
N GLN A 41 -0.29 -1.32 13.64
CA GLN A 41 0.72 -2.38 13.81
C GLN A 41 2.07 -2.02 13.16
N GLU A 42 2.25 -0.78 12.70
CA GLU A 42 3.48 -0.31 12.06
C GLU A 42 4.71 -0.42 12.96
N ASP A 43 4.53 -0.39 14.29
CA ASP A 43 5.58 -0.53 15.29
C ASP A 43 6.29 -1.89 15.23
N LYS A 44 5.58 -2.94 14.81
CA LYS A 44 6.07 -4.31 14.71
C LYS A 44 6.52 -4.68 13.29
N THR A 45 6.30 -3.79 12.32
CA THR A 45 6.63 -4.06 10.93
C THR A 45 8.14 -3.90 10.69
N VAL A 46 8.80 -4.99 10.32
CA VAL A 46 10.21 -4.98 9.91
C VAL A 46 10.31 -4.41 8.50
N ALA A 47 11.12 -3.35 8.33
CA ALA A 47 11.39 -2.79 7.01
C ALA A 47 12.37 -3.68 6.24
N ASP A 48 12.29 -3.62 4.91
CA ASP A 48 13.32 -4.24 4.08
C ASP A 48 14.67 -3.53 4.30
N LEU A 49 15.70 -4.33 4.54
CA LEU A 49 17.04 -3.81 4.85
C LEU A 49 17.75 -3.45 3.56
N SER A 50 18.31 -2.24 3.53
CA SER A 50 19.24 -1.83 2.47
C SER A 50 20.55 -2.60 2.66
N ASN A 51 20.69 -3.74 1.97
CA ASN A 51 21.92 -4.53 2.05
C ASN A 51 23.02 -3.90 1.20
N TYR A 52 24.14 -3.55 1.83
CA TYR A 52 25.37 -3.14 1.16
C TYR A 52 26.29 -4.35 0.95
N SER A 53 27.27 -4.23 0.06
CA SER A 53 28.21 -5.32 -0.17
C SER A 53 29.02 -5.62 1.09
N THR A 54 29.23 -6.90 1.38
CA THR A 54 30.06 -7.34 2.52
C THR A 54 31.56 -7.29 2.22
N VAL A 55 31.96 -6.84 1.02
CA VAL A 55 33.37 -6.77 0.64
C VAL A 55 34.06 -5.58 1.31
N VAL A 56 35.36 -5.71 1.53
CA VAL A 56 36.18 -4.70 2.22
C VAL A 56 36.18 -3.36 1.46
N ALA A 57 36.39 -2.28 2.21
CA ALA A 57 36.58 -0.95 1.66
C ALA A 57 37.65 -0.96 0.54
N GLY A 58 37.27 -0.51 -0.65
CA GLY A 58 38.16 -0.44 -1.82
C GLY A 58 37.97 -1.58 -2.85
N GLU A 59 37.33 -2.69 -2.49
CA GLU A 59 36.94 -3.75 -3.45
C GLU A 59 35.50 -3.59 -3.93
N SER A 60 34.68 -2.82 -3.20
CA SER A 60 33.28 -2.57 -3.55
C SER A 60 33.14 -1.69 -4.80
N THR A 61 32.15 -2.02 -5.63
CA THR A 61 31.76 -1.17 -6.76
C THR A 61 31.01 0.07 -6.28
N PRO A 62 31.22 1.25 -6.89
CA PRO A 62 30.49 2.46 -6.54
C PRO A 62 29.03 2.36 -7.00
N ILE A 63 28.09 2.75 -6.13
CA ILE A 63 26.67 2.84 -6.47
C ILE A 63 26.44 4.12 -7.26
N ALA A 64 25.77 4.02 -8.40
CA ALA A 64 25.45 5.17 -9.24
C ALA A 64 24.56 6.16 -8.49
N ARG A 65 24.88 7.44 -8.60
CA ARG A 65 24.09 8.52 -8.01
C ARG A 65 22.74 8.63 -8.72
N SER A 66 21.67 8.87 -7.97
CA SER A 66 20.34 9.10 -8.54
C SER A 66 20.21 10.46 -9.24
N PHE A 67 21.03 11.45 -8.86
CA PHE A 67 21.12 12.77 -9.48
C PHE A 67 22.53 13.35 -9.30
N GLU A 68 22.89 14.33 -10.13
CA GLU A 68 24.28 14.82 -10.23
C GLU A 68 24.87 15.30 -8.92
N ASN A 69 24.08 15.98 -8.08
CA ASN A 69 24.50 16.48 -6.76
C ASN A 69 24.12 15.55 -5.58
N ALA A 70 23.67 14.32 -5.83
CA ALA A 70 23.32 13.38 -4.76
C ALA A 70 24.59 12.97 -4.01
N PRO A 71 24.63 12.95 -2.66
CA PRO A 71 25.80 12.44 -1.96
C PRO A 71 26.15 11.00 -2.41
N PRO A 72 27.44 10.64 -2.52
CA PRO A 72 27.82 9.28 -2.92
C PRO A 72 27.47 8.31 -1.78
N MET A 73 26.93 7.14 -2.12
CA MET A 73 26.63 6.11 -1.12
C MET A 73 27.86 5.27 -0.79
N ILE A 74 27.96 4.82 0.46
CA ILE A 74 28.97 3.85 0.88
C ILE A 74 28.52 2.47 0.39
N SER A 75 29.33 1.81 -0.43
CA SER A 75 28.98 0.52 -1.03
C SER A 75 29.44 -0.72 -0.26
N HIS A 76 30.17 -0.53 0.84
CA HIS A 76 30.73 -1.57 1.71
C HIS A 76 30.15 -1.52 3.13
N SER A 77 30.31 -2.61 3.89
CA SER A 77 30.08 -2.62 5.35
C SER A 77 30.98 -1.61 6.07
N VAL A 78 30.43 -0.87 7.03
CA VAL A 78 31.17 0.07 7.90
C VAL A 78 31.45 -0.51 9.30
N GLU A 79 30.95 -1.73 9.53
CA GLU A 79 31.21 -2.58 10.70
C GLU A 79 32.31 -3.59 10.36
#